data_AF-A0A4U9WPE3-F1
#
_entry.id   AF-A0A4U9WPE3-F1
#
_cell.length_a   1.000
_cell.length_b   1.000
_cell.length_c   1.000
_cell.angle_alpha   90.00
_cell.angle_beta   90.00
_cell.angle_gamma   90.00
#
_symmetry.space_group_name_H-M   'P 1'
#
loop_
_entity.id
_entity.type
_entity.pdbx_description
1 polymer ?
#
loop_
_entity_poly.entity_id
_entity_poly.type
_entity_poly.pdbx_seq_one_letter_code
_entity_poly.pdbx_strand_id
1 'polypeptide(L)' 'MISQFIDGVIDACRELKSMGFALVLVTNQSGIARGKFSEDQFMRLTEWMDWSMADRDVDLDGIYFCPHHP' A
#
# COMPACT_ATOMS: atom_id res chain seq x y z
N MET A 1 6.85 2.11 14.70
CA MET A 1 7.37 2.05 13.32
C MET A 1 7.01 3.37 12.66
N ILE A 2 7.99 4.11 12.15
CA ILE A 2 7.70 5.29 11.33
C ILE A 2 7.70 4.78 9.90
N SER A 3 6.52 4.72 9.28
CA SER A 3 6.37 4.41 7.87
C SER A 3 6.53 5.70 7.08
N GLN A 4 7.30 5.67 5.99
CA GLN A 4 7.60 6.83 5.16
C GLN A 4 7.39 6.48 3.70
N PHE A 5 6.85 7.42 2.94
CA PHE A 5 6.81 7.34 1.48
C PHE A 5 8.18 7.71 0.93
N ILE A 6 8.56 7.10 -0.19
CA ILE A 6 9.74 7.55 -0.94
C ILE A 6 9.45 8.90 -1.61
N ASP A 7 10.48 9.72 -1.79
CA ASP A 7 10.33 11.03 -2.41
C ASP A 7 9.72 10.92 -3.81
N GLY A 8 8.74 11.79 -4.10
CA GLY A 8 8.08 11.88 -5.41
C GLY A 8 7.02 10.81 -5.70
N VAL A 9 6.81 9.80 -4.85
CA VAL A 9 5.82 8.74 -5.15
C VAL A 9 4.38 9.26 -5.21
N ILE A 10 4.03 10.18 -4.32
CA ILE A 10 2.68 10.77 -4.28
C ILE A 10 2.43 11.59 -5.55
N ASP A 11 3.39 12.42 -5.96
CA ASP A 11 3.27 13.25 -7.16
C ASP A 11 3.13 12.38 -8.42
N ALA A 12 3.94 11.33 -8.53
CA ALA A 12 3.85 10.38 -9.64
C ALA A 12 2.49 9.67 -9.69
N CYS A 13 1.96 9.25 -8.53
CA CYS A 13 0.63 8.65 -8.47
C CYS A 13 -0.48 9.63 -8.85
N ARG A 14 -0.41 10.89 -8.39
CA ARG A 14 -1.36 11.94 -8.78
C ARG A 14 -1.36 12.18 -10.28
N GLU A 15 -0.18 12.23 -10.90
CA GLU A 15 -0.04 12.39 -12.35
C GLU A 15 -0.74 11.23 -13.09
N LEU A 16 -0.47 9.98 -12.67
CA LEU A 16 -1.12 8.80 -13.25
C LEU A 16 -2.65 8.82 -13.08
N LYS A 17 -3.17 9.20 -11.91
CA LYS A 17 -4.63 9.37 -11.72
C LYS A 17 -5.19 10.46 -12.63
N SER A 18 -4.49 11.58 -12.80
CA SER A 18 -4.92 12.69 -13.68
C SER A 18 -4.98 12.29 -15.16
N MET A 19 -4.17 11.31 -15.57
CA MET A 19 -4.19 10.71 -16.90
C MET A 19 -5.29 9.64 -17.07
N GLY A 20 -6.04 9.32 -16.01
CA GLY A 20 -7.13 8.35 -16.03
C GLY A 20 -6.70 6.90 -15.80
N PHE A 21 -5.49 6.65 -15.28
CA PHE A 21 -5.06 5.29 -14.93
C PHE A 21 -5.70 4.82 -13.62
N ALA A 22 -6.01 3.52 -13.56
CA ALA A 22 -6.27 2.84 -12.30
C ALA A 22 -4.93 2.54 -11.59
N LEU A 23 -4.87 2.77 -10.28
CA LEU A 23 -3.73 2.45 -9.43
C LEU A 23 -4.07 1.28 -8.51
N VAL A 24 -3.34 0.17 -8.65
CA VAL A 24 -3.58 -1.04 -7.84
C VAL A 24 -2.27 -1.45 -7.16
N LEU A 25 -2.32 -1.64 -5.84
CA LEU A 25 -1.21 -2.19 -5.07
C LEU A 25 -1.30 -3.71 -5.04
N VAL A 26 -0.22 -4.38 -5.44
CA VAL A 26 -0.07 -5.84 -5.33
C VAL A 26 1.23 -6.15 -4.59
N THR A 27 1.17 -6.92 -3.49
CA THR A 27 2.35 -7.12 -2.63
C THR A 27 2.48 -8.52 -2.02
N ASN A 28 3.71 -9.03 -1.91
CA ASN A 28 4.00 -10.29 -1.23
C ASN A 28 4.44 -10.02 0.22
N GLN A 29 3.69 -10.57 1.18
CA GLN A 29 3.85 -10.35 2.61
C GLN A 29 4.16 -11.66 3.35
N SER A 30 5.14 -12.42 2.85
CA SER A 30 5.60 -13.68 3.46
C SER A 30 6.09 -13.55 4.92
N GLY A 31 6.29 -12.32 5.41
CA GLY A 31 6.55 -12.04 6.82
C GLY A 31 5.44 -12.55 7.74
N ILE A 32 4.20 -12.61 7.24
CA ILE A 32 3.03 -13.17 7.94
C ILE A 32 3.23 -14.67 8.15
N ALA A 33 3.43 -15.45 7.07
CA ALA A 33 3.69 -16.89 7.17
C ALA A 33 4.96 -17.23 7.97
N ARG A 34 5.95 -16.32 7.99
CA ARG A 34 7.18 -16.48 8.80
C ARG A 34 7.02 -16.04 10.26
N GLY A 35 5.84 -15.61 10.70
CA GLY A 35 5.57 -15.17 12.07
C GLY A 35 6.29 -13.88 12.49
N LYS A 36 6.75 -13.05 11.54
CA LYS A 36 7.42 -11.78 11.82
C LYS A 36 6.45 -10.69 12.28
N PHE A 37 5.22 -10.76 11.81
CA PHE A 37 4.10 -9.91 12.18
C PHE A 37 2.78 -10.62 11.87
N SER A 38 1.69 -10.24 12.54
CA SER A 38 0.36 -10.78 12.27
C SER A 38 -0.29 -10.11 11.06
N GLU A 39 -1.29 -10.79 10.48
CA GLU A 39 -2.11 -10.22 9.42
C GLU A 39 -2.80 -8.92 9.88
N ASP A 40 -3.30 -8.85 11.11
CA ASP A 40 -3.88 -7.61 11.66
C ASP A 40 -2.87 -6.45 11.74
N GLN A 41 -1.59 -6.74 12.02
CA GLN A 41 -0.55 -5.72 12.00
C GLN A 41 -0.31 -5.19 10.59
N PHE A 42 -0.34 -6.08 9.59
CA PHE A 42 -0.28 -5.70 8.19
C PHE A 42 -1.52 -4.88 7.78
N MET A 43 -2.73 -5.32 8.12
CA MET A 43 -3.97 -4.62 7.77
C MET A 43 -4.00 -3.19 8.34
N ARG A 44 -3.61 -2.99 9.60
CA ARG A 44 -3.51 -1.64 10.18
C ARG A 44 -2.51 -0.74 9.46
N LEU A 45 -1.39 -1.29 9.01
CA LEU A 45 -0.39 -0.54 8.24
C LEU A 45 -0.93 -0.19 6.85
N THR A 46 -1.61 -1.13 6.20
CA THR A 46 -2.23 -0.94 4.89
C THR A 46 -3.34 0.09 4.95
N GLU A 47 -4.21 0.06 5.95
CA GLU A 47 -5.24 1.09 6.18
C GLU A 47 -4.60 2.46 6.36
N TRP A 48 -3.60 2.59 7.23
CA TRP A 48 -2.90 3.86 7.42
C TRP A 48 -2.30 4.39 6.10
N MET A 49 -1.70 3.52 5.29
CA MET A 49 -1.13 3.90 4.00
C MET A 49 -2.22 4.36 3.03
N ASP A 50 -3.32 3.63 2.93
CA ASP A 50 -4.46 3.95 2.05
C ASP A 50 -5.06 5.32 2.40
N TRP A 51 -5.37 5.54 3.69
CA TRP A 51 -5.83 6.85 4.18
C TRP A 51 -4.81 7.96 3.93
N SER A 52 -3.52 7.69 4.13
CA SER A 52 -2.48 8.70 3.90
C SER A 52 -2.30 9.05 2.43
N MET A 53 -2.57 8.13 1.50
CA MET A 53 -2.56 8.39 0.06
C MET A 53 -3.82 9.15 -0.36
N ALA A 54 -4.98 8.75 0.13
CA ALA A 54 -6.26 9.42 -0.14
C ALA A 54 -6.27 10.89 0.32
N ASP A 55 -5.72 11.18 1.51
CA ASP A 55 -5.51 12.55 2.04
C ASP A 55 -4.62 13.44 1.13
N ARG A 56 -3.92 12.83 0.17
CA ARG A 56 -3.04 13.51 -0.80
C ARG A 56 -3.56 13.42 -2.23
N ASP A 57 -4.86 13.17 -2.40
CA ASP A 57 -5.57 13.00 -3.67
C ASP A 57 -5.08 11.78 -4.50
N VAL A 58 -4.70 10.70 -3.82
CA VAL A 58 -4.32 9.43 -4.46
C VAL A 58 -5.18 8.29 -3.93
N ASP A 59 -6.28 8.00 -4.63
CA ASP A 59 -7.12 6.84 -4.34
C ASP A 59 -6.60 5.60 -5.06
N LEU A 60 -6.30 4.54 -4.29
CA LEU A 60 -6.00 3.22 -4.84
C LEU A 60 -7.29 2.52 -5.24
N ASP A 61 -7.34 2.01 -6.47
CA ASP A 61 -8.47 1.26 -7.03
C ASP A 61 -8.47 -0.21 -6.57
N GLY A 62 -7.43 -0.65 -5.86
CA GLY A 62 -7.39 -1.95 -5.20
C GLY A 62 -6.08 -2.23 -4.48
N ILE A 63 -6.15 -3.04 -3.43
CA ILE A 63 -5.01 -3.52 -2.67
C ILE A 63 -5.13 -5.04 -2.52
N TYR A 64 -4.12 -5.75 -3.03
CA TYR A 64 -4.07 -7.21 -3.02
C TYR A 64 -2.75 -7.68 -2.42
N PHE A 65 -2.81 -8.66 -1.52
CA PHE A 65 -1.61 -9.20 -0.89
C PHE A 65 -1.60 -10.73 -0.84
N CYS A 66 -0.39 -11.29 -0.82
CA CYS A 66 -0.16 -12.71 -0.61
C CYS A 66 0.60 -12.93 0.70
N PRO A 67 0.00 -13.58 1.72
CA PRO A 67 0.66 -13.82 3.01
C PRO A 67 1.60 -15.04 3.01
N HIS A 68 1.60 -15.80 1.91
CA HIS A 68 2.21 -17.14 1.87
C HIS A 68 3.74 -17.11 1.78
N HIS A 69 4.34 -18.19 2.26
CA HIS A 69 5.70 -18.58 1.98
C HIS A 69 5.68 -19.77 1.00
N PRO A 70 6.64 -19.89 0.07
CA PRO A 70 6.78 -21.09 -0.75
C PRO A 70 6.96 -22.37 0.09
#